data_AF-A0A9P8J4L2-F1
#
_entry.id   AF-A0A9P8J4L2-F1
#
_cell.length_a   1.000
_cell.length_b   1.000
_cell.length_c   1.000
_cell.angle_alpha   90.00
_cell.angle_beta   90.00
_cell.angle_gamma   90.00
#
_symmetry.space_group_name_H-M   'P 1'
#
loop_
_entity.id
_entity.type
_entity.pdbx_description
1 polymer ?
#
loop_
_entity_poly.entity_id
_entity_poly.type
_entity_poly.pdbx_seq_one_letter_code
_entity_poly.pdbx_strand_id
1 'polypeptide(L)'
;MAAFKNCSRILTDPEGKFGLSAQEALEAWKGFSLYTTAEPCPMCAGAIAWAGLKEVVYGTSIQRLIELGWPQIEIGSQEVFDRAWRLPSKTQVVEGVLGEEMDKWFGWQFRDGECPIGCSRRDGNCEPEE
;
A
#
# COMPACT_ATOMS: atom_id res chain seq x y z
N MET A 1 -3.96 -7.76 -5.22
CA MET A 1 -3.11 -6.61 -4.88
C MET A 1 -2.31 -6.20 -6.11
N ALA A 2 -2.69 -5.11 -6.78
CA ALA A 2 -2.16 -4.74 -8.10
C ALA A 2 -0.66 -4.41 -8.08
N ALA A 3 -0.16 -3.82 -6.98
CA ALA A 3 1.25 -3.47 -6.82
C ALA A 3 2.18 -4.70 -6.94
N PHE A 4 1.91 -5.78 -6.21
CA PHE A 4 2.68 -7.03 -6.32
C PHE A 4 2.64 -7.62 -7.71
N LYS A 5 1.47 -7.61 -8.39
CA LYS A 5 1.35 -8.18 -9.73
C LYS A 5 2.22 -7.44 -10.75
N ASN A 6 2.22 -6.12 -10.72
CA ASN A 6 2.98 -5.31 -11.66
C ASN A 6 4.50 -5.40 -11.42
N CYS A 7 4.92 -5.31 -10.16
CA CYS A 7 6.34 -5.45 -9.80
C CYS A 7 6.86 -6.86 -10.06
N SER A 8 6.09 -7.90 -9.70
CA SER A 8 6.45 -9.28 -10.02
C SER A 8 6.58 -9.48 -11.53
N ARG A 9 5.67 -8.91 -12.34
CA ARG A 9 5.80 -8.97 -13.80
C ARG A 9 7.12 -8.37 -14.28
N ILE A 10 7.57 -7.22 -13.76
CA ILE A 10 8.86 -6.62 -14.15
C ILE A 10 10.03 -7.57 -13.84
N LEU A 11 9.99 -8.25 -12.70
CA LEU A 11 11.04 -9.17 -12.27
C LEU A 11 11.04 -10.47 -13.08
N THR A 12 9.86 -10.98 -13.43
CA THR A 12 9.69 -12.32 -14.02
C THR A 12 9.43 -12.32 -15.51
N ASP A 13 9.34 -11.16 -16.16
CA ASP A 13 9.14 -11.07 -17.62
C ASP A 13 10.31 -11.77 -18.34
N PRO A 14 10.08 -12.85 -19.11
CA PRO A 14 11.16 -13.59 -19.79
C PRO A 14 11.88 -12.75 -20.86
N GLU A 15 11.21 -11.75 -21.42
CA GLU A 15 11.79 -10.81 -22.38
C GLU A 15 12.29 -9.53 -21.68
N GLY A 16 12.04 -9.42 -20.36
CA GLY A 16 12.42 -8.30 -19.53
C GLY A 16 13.87 -8.35 -19.07
N LYS A 17 14.31 -7.23 -18.46
CA LYS A 17 15.70 -7.04 -18.01
C LYS A 17 16.18 -8.11 -17.01
N PHE A 18 15.29 -8.62 -16.17
CA PHE A 18 15.67 -9.49 -15.04
C PHE A 18 15.42 -10.97 -15.32
N GLY A 19 14.32 -11.33 -15.99
CA GLY A 19 14.02 -12.72 -16.37
C GLY A 19 14.02 -13.72 -15.21
N LEU A 20 13.69 -13.27 -13.99
CA LEU A 20 13.78 -14.11 -12.79
C LEU A 20 12.69 -15.17 -12.79
N SER A 21 13.02 -16.36 -12.28
CA SER A 21 12.00 -17.32 -11.86
C SER A 21 11.15 -16.76 -10.71
N ALA A 22 9.99 -17.39 -10.46
CA ALA A 22 9.13 -17.01 -9.35
C ALA A 22 9.86 -17.08 -7.99
N GLN A 23 10.76 -18.05 -7.81
CA GLN A 23 11.51 -18.22 -6.57
C GLN A 23 12.61 -17.16 -6.41
N GLU A 24 13.33 -16.83 -7.48
CA GLU A 24 14.32 -15.75 -7.46
C GLU A 24 13.67 -14.39 -7.25
N ALA A 25 12.49 -14.15 -7.83
CA ALA A 25 11.71 -12.95 -7.57
C ALA A 25 11.31 -12.87 -6.09
N LEU A 26 10.83 -13.97 -5.50
CA LEU A 26 10.52 -14.05 -4.07
C LEU A 26 11.73 -13.72 -3.18
N GLU A 27 12.91 -14.20 -3.55
CA GLU A 27 14.14 -13.87 -2.83
C GLU A 27 14.51 -12.38 -3.00
N ALA A 28 14.36 -11.83 -4.21
CA ALA A 28 14.66 -10.43 -4.49
C ALA A 28 13.78 -9.47 -3.69
N TRP A 29 12.51 -9.82 -3.42
CA TRP A 29 11.59 -9.01 -2.61
C TRP A 29 12.13 -8.69 -1.22
N LYS A 30 12.97 -9.57 -0.64
CA LYS A 30 13.62 -9.35 0.67
C LYS A 30 14.61 -8.20 0.68
N GLY A 31 15.00 -7.67 -0.48
CA GLY A 31 15.83 -6.48 -0.63
C GLY A 31 15.04 -5.20 -0.97
N PHE A 32 13.72 -5.29 -1.17
CA PHE A 32 12.92 -4.22 -1.74
C PHE A 32 12.14 -3.44 -0.68
N SER A 33 11.97 -2.15 -0.96
CA SER A 33 11.17 -1.21 -0.18
C SER A 33 9.88 -0.91 -0.92
N LEU A 34 8.72 -1.12 -0.28
CA LEU A 34 7.44 -0.74 -0.84
C LEU A 34 7.06 0.66 -0.37
N TYR A 35 6.98 1.61 -1.31
CA TYR A 35 6.44 2.94 -1.04
C TYR A 35 4.96 2.98 -1.43
N THR A 36 4.11 3.43 -0.52
CA THR A 36 2.67 3.55 -0.71
C THR A 36 2.18 4.86 -0.10
N THR A 37 1.11 5.45 -0.63
CA THR A 37 0.58 6.70 -0.11
C THR A 37 -0.12 6.53 1.23
N ALA A 38 -0.91 5.46 1.36
CA ALA A 38 -1.57 5.06 2.59
C ALA A 38 -0.96 3.80 3.18
N GLU A 39 -1.06 3.68 4.51
CA GLU A 39 -0.71 2.50 5.28
C GLU A 39 -1.42 1.25 4.73
N PRO A 40 -0.69 0.12 4.55
CA PRO A 40 -1.32 -1.13 4.16
C PRO A 40 -2.38 -1.57 5.16
N CYS A 41 -3.62 -1.79 4.69
CA CYS A 41 -4.64 -2.43 5.51
C CYS A 41 -4.23 -3.85 5.92
N PRO A 42 -4.89 -4.49 6.90
CA PRO A 42 -4.44 -5.78 7.43
C PRO A 42 -4.26 -6.90 6.38
N MET A 43 -5.11 -6.92 5.35
CA MET A 43 -4.98 -7.84 4.22
C MET A 43 -3.66 -7.60 3.45
N CYS A 44 -3.37 -6.33 3.14
CA CYS A 44 -2.19 -5.92 2.41
C CYS A 44 -0.92 -6.13 3.24
N ALA A 45 -0.93 -5.75 4.52
CA ALA A 45 0.17 -6.00 5.46
C ALA A 45 0.48 -7.51 5.58
N GLY A 46 -0.55 -8.36 5.68
CA GLY A 46 -0.37 -9.81 5.69
C GLY A 46 0.27 -10.33 4.39
N ALA A 47 -0.17 -9.83 3.23
CA ALA A 47 0.42 -10.20 1.95
C ALA A 47 1.90 -9.75 1.84
N ILE A 48 2.24 -8.56 2.35
CA ILE A 48 3.62 -8.05 2.42
C ILE A 48 4.49 -8.96 3.30
N ALA A 49 3.97 -9.36 4.46
CA ALA A 49 4.67 -10.25 5.38
C ALA A 49 4.97 -11.61 4.73
N TRP A 50 4.00 -12.20 4.02
CA TRP A 50 4.18 -13.46 3.28
C TRP A 50 5.15 -13.33 2.10
N ALA A 51 5.12 -12.21 1.39
CA ALA A 51 6.07 -11.91 0.32
C ALA A 51 7.50 -11.67 0.84
N GLY A 52 7.64 -11.37 2.14
CA GLY A 52 8.93 -11.22 2.81
C GLY A 52 9.66 -9.93 2.48
N LEU A 53 8.94 -8.85 2.18
CA LEU A 53 9.56 -7.57 1.85
C LEU A 53 10.40 -7.03 3.00
N LYS A 54 11.48 -6.33 2.63
CA LYS A 54 12.40 -5.71 3.60
C LYS A 54 11.70 -4.66 4.44
N GLU A 55 10.99 -3.75 3.78
CA GLU A 55 10.43 -2.57 4.41
C GLU A 55 9.21 -2.05 3.64
N VAL A 56 8.28 -1.45 4.38
CA VAL A 56 7.17 -0.68 3.83
C VAL A 56 7.26 0.76 4.34
N VAL A 57 7.05 1.70 3.44
CA VAL A 57 7.10 3.13 3.69
C VAL A 57 5.74 3.72 3.30
N TYR A 58 5.08 4.41 4.23
CA TYR A 58 3.79 5.05 3.98
C TYR A 58 3.69 6.46 4.57
N GLY A 59 2.78 7.27 4.03
CA GLY A 59 2.44 8.58 4.58
C GLY A 59 1.22 8.54 5.47
N THR A 60 0.03 8.43 4.88
CA THR A 60 -1.26 8.49 5.60
C THR A 60 -1.53 7.19 6.37
N SER A 61 -1.76 7.26 7.68
CA SER A 61 -2.05 6.09 8.52
C SER A 61 -3.50 5.58 8.38
N ILE A 62 -3.76 4.35 8.80
CA ILE A 62 -5.12 3.79 8.93
C ILE A 62 -5.96 4.66 9.86
N GLN A 63 -5.39 5.12 10.97
CA GLN A 63 -6.10 6.01 11.89
C GLN A 63 -6.56 7.27 11.17
N ARG A 64 -5.67 7.85 10.36
CA ARG A 64 -5.97 9.06 9.60
C ARG A 64 -7.00 8.81 8.50
N LEU A 65 -6.95 7.66 7.82
CA LEU A 65 -7.98 7.25 6.87
C LEU A 65 -9.36 7.15 7.53
N ILE A 66 -9.44 6.56 8.73
CA ILE A 66 -10.69 6.47 9.50
C ILE A 66 -11.22 7.87 9.84
N GLU A 67 -10.35 8.76 10.31
CA GLU A 67 -10.71 10.17 10.54
C GLU A 67 -11.19 10.87 9.27
N LEU A 68 -10.64 10.53 8.10
CA LEU A 68 -11.06 11.05 6.81
C LEU A 68 -12.32 10.36 6.25
N GLY A 69 -12.92 9.42 6.99
CA GLY A 69 -14.17 8.76 6.63
C GLY A 69 -14.01 7.49 5.78
N TRP A 70 -12.78 7.04 5.52
CA TRP A 70 -12.54 5.79 4.81
C TRP A 70 -12.80 4.60 5.73
N PRO A 71 -13.58 3.60 5.29
CA PRO A 71 -13.79 2.38 6.06
C PRO A 71 -12.48 1.57 6.13
N GLN A 72 -12.03 1.26 7.34
CA GLN A 72 -10.85 0.43 7.59
C GLN A 72 -11.10 -0.54 8.74
N ILE A 73 -10.36 -1.65 8.73
CA ILE A 73 -10.15 -2.47 9.93
C ILE A 73 -9.07 -1.75 10.75
N GLU A 74 -9.38 -1.39 11.99
CA GLU A 74 -8.50 -0.64 12.89
C GLU A 74 -7.39 -1.54 13.48
N ILE A 75 -6.57 -2.11 12.60
CA ILE A 75 -5.36 -2.87 12.95
C ILE A 75 -4.23 -2.30 12.10
N GLY A 76 -3.23 -1.72 12.77
CA GLY A 76 -2.07 -1.13 12.11
C GLY A 76 -1.17 -2.18 11.44
N SER A 77 -0.44 -1.77 10.40
CA SER A 77 0.56 -2.58 9.72
C SER A 77 1.62 -3.13 10.68
N GLN A 78 2.11 -2.30 11.61
CA GLN A 78 3.08 -2.73 12.61
C GLN A 78 2.55 -3.89 13.47
N GLU A 79 1.28 -3.84 13.90
CA GLU A 79 0.68 -4.94 14.66
C GLU A 79 0.64 -6.23 13.83
N VAL A 80 0.26 -6.15 12.55
CA VAL A 80 0.25 -7.34 11.68
C VAL A 80 1.65 -7.94 11.56
N PHE A 81 2.68 -7.11 11.35
CA PHE A 81 4.06 -7.58 11.25
C PHE A 81 4.59 -8.16 12.56
N ASP A 82 4.26 -7.57 13.71
CA ASP A 82 4.64 -8.10 15.02
C ASP A 82 4.00 -9.47 15.29
N ARG A 83 2.79 -9.70 14.78
CA ARG A 83 2.09 -10.99 14.87
C ARG A 83 2.58 -12.02 13.85
N ALA A 84 3.36 -11.62 12.85
CA ALA A 84 3.89 -12.48 11.80
C ALA A 84 5.22 -13.17 12.17
N TRP A 85 5.58 -13.27 13.45
CA TRP A 85 6.85 -13.79 13.96
C TRP A 85 7.22 -15.23 13.55
N ARG A 86 6.26 -16.02 13.02
CA ARG A 86 6.50 -17.37 12.49
C ARG A 86 6.96 -17.38 11.02
N LEU A 87 6.93 -16.23 10.35
CA LEU A 87 7.40 -16.09 8.98
C LEU A 87 8.93 -15.88 8.95
N PRO A 88 9.61 -16.29 7.87
CA PRO A 88 11.07 -16.27 7.79
C PRO A 88 11.67 -14.87 7.64
N SER A 89 10.86 -13.88 7.24
CA SER A 89 11.30 -12.50 6.99
C SER A 89 10.66 -11.55 8.00
N LYS A 90 11.42 -10.52 8.39
CA LYS A 90 10.92 -9.40 9.19
C LYS A 90 10.81 -8.16 8.30
N THR A 91 9.60 -7.64 8.13
CA THR A 91 9.36 -6.39 7.43
C THR A 91 9.45 -5.22 8.40
N GLN A 92 10.19 -4.18 8.03
CA GLN A 92 10.27 -2.92 8.77
C GLN A 92 9.17 -1.95 8.32
N VAL A 93 8.70 -1.10 9.23
CA VAL A 93 7.74 -0.04 8.93
C VAL A 93 8.41 1.32 9.07
N VAL A 94 8.27 2.15 8.03
CA VAL A 94 8.59 3.57 8.06
C VAL A 94 7.29 4.33 7.85
N GLU A 95 6.84 5.02 8.89
CA GLU A 95 5.55 5.69 8.93
C GLU A 95 5.67 7.20 8.69
N GLY A 96 4.56 7.82 8.25
CA GLY A 96 4.42 9.28 8.21
C GLY A 96 5.25 10.02 7.15
N VAL A 97 5.83 9.32 6.17
CA VAL A 97 6.64 9.97 5.13
C VAL A 97 5.74 10.82 4.22
N LEU A 98 5.89 12.15 4.32
CA LEU A 98 5.03 13.15 3.67
C LEU A 98 3.54 12.96 4.03
N GLY A 99 3.26 12.59 5.29
CA GLY A 99 1.90 12.30 5.74
C GLY A 99 0.92 13.47 5.55
N GLU A 100 1.32 14.70 5.90
CA GLU A 100 0.46 15.88 5.75
C GLU A 100 0.13 16.18 4.28
N GLU A 101 1.09 15.99 3.38
CA GLU A 101 0.87 16.14 1.95
C GLU A 101 -0.05 15.06 1.42
N MET A 102 0.13 13.80 1.84
CA MET A 102 -0.68 12.67 1.39
C MET A 102 -2.11 12.70 1.93
N ASP A 103 -2.32 13.17 3.16
CA ASP A 103 -3.65 13.27 3.78
C ASP A 103 -4.62 14.12 2.96
N LYS A 104 -4.11 15.19 2.34
CA LYS A 104 -4.90 16.07 1.45
C LYS A 104 -5.52 15.29 0.29
N TRP A 105 -4.84 14.24 -0.17
CA TRP A 105 -5.27 13.41 -1.29
C TRP A 105 -6.29 12.36 -0.88
N PHE A 106 -6.56 12.18 0.42
CA PHE A 106 -7.57 11.25 0.92
C PHE A 106 -8.86 11.95 1.35
N GLY A 107 -8.91 13.29 1.35
CA GLY A 107 -10.13 14.05 1.63
C GLY A 107 -11.16 14.03 0.49
N TRP A 108 -10.78 13.59 -0.71
CA TRP A 108 -11.62 13.73 -1.91
C TRP A 108 -12.95 12.96 -1.85
N GLN A 109 -13.00 11.73 -1.34
CA GLN A 109 -14.23 10.94 -1.43
C GLN A 109 -15.24 11.33 -0.34
N PHE A 110 -14.81 11.31 0.93
CA PHE A 110 -15.70 11.36 2.09
C PHE A 110 -15.59 12.66 2.91
N ARG A 111 -14.81 13.64 2.41
CA ARG A 111 -14.65 14.98 3.01
C ARG A 111 -14.78 16.04 1.91
N ASP A 112 -14.31 17.25 2.21
CA ASP A 112 -14.34 18.45 1.37
C ASP A 112 -13.13 18.61 0.43
N GLY A 113 -12.37 17.52 0.20
CA GLY A 113 -11.23 17.54 -0.73
C GLY A 113 -11.65 17.65 -2.20
N GLU A 114 -10.71 18.07 -3.05
CA GLU A 114 -10.90 18.12 -4.50
C GLU A 114 -11.03 16.71 -5.10
N CYS A 115 -11.96 16.52 -6.04
CA CYS A 115 -12.07 15.25 -6.75
C CYS A 115 -10.81 15.00 -7.61
N PRO A 116 -10.38 13.74 -7.77
CA PRO A 116 -9.31 13.38 -8.69
C PRO A 116 -9.64 13.80 -10.13
N ILE A 117 -8.60 13.93 -10.96
CA ILE A 117 -8.74 14.25 -12.38
C ILE A 117 -9.67 13.22 -13.06
N GLY A 118 -10.67 13.72 -13.80
CA GLY A 118 -11.68 12.90 -14.46
C GLY A 118 -12.85 12.51 -13.56
N CYS A 119 -12.97 13.11 -12.37
CA CYS A 119 -14.12 12.93 -11.47
C CYS A 119 -14.74 14.28 -11.09
N SER A 120 -16.07 14.30 -10.93
CA SER A 120 -16.85 15.44 -10.44
C SER A 120 -17.69 15.04 -9.22
N ARG A 121 -18.02 16.01 -8.35
CA ARG A 121 -18.80 15.73 -7.13
C ARG A 121 -20.30 15.72 -7.44
N ARG A 122 -20.96 14.58 -7.21
CA ARG A 122 -22.41 14.37 -7.34
C ARG A 122 -22.94 13.69 -6.08
N ASP A 123 -24.03 14.22 -5.52
CA ASP A 123 -24.66 13.72 -4.28
C ASP A 123 -23.67 13.48 -3.12
N GLY A 124 -22.68 14.38 -2.99
CA GLY A 124 -21.65 14.33 -1.95
C GLY A 124 -20.48 13.39 -2.25
N ASN A 125 -20.55 12.56 -3.28
CA ASN A 125 -19.49 11.64 -3.69
C ASN A 125 -18.76 12.15 -4.93
N CYS A 126 -17.45 11.90 -5.01
CA CYS A 126 -16.73 12.09 -6.27
C CYS A 126 -16.97 10.88 -7.17
N GLU A 127 -17.43 11.12 -8.39
CA GLU A 127 -17.77 10.11 -9.38
C GLU A 127 -17.10 10.43 -10.72
N PRO A 128 -16.76 9.42 -11.55
CA PRO A 128 -16.21 9.67 -12.88
C PRO A 128 -17.11 10.59 -13.71
N GLU A 129 -16.48 11.54 -14.41
CA GLU A 129 -17.11 12.32 -15.47
C GLU A 129 -17.48 11.39 -16.63
N GLU A 130 -18.66 11.58 -17.21
CA GLU A 130 -19.13 10.81 -18.37
C GLU A 130 -18.42 11.23 -19.67
#